data_AF-A0A7C5KFS3-F1
#
_entry.id   AF-A0A7C5KFS3-F1
#
_cell.length_a   1.000
_cell.length_b   1.000
_cell.length_c   1.000
_cell.angle_alpha   90.00
_cell.angle_beta   90.00
_cell.angle_gamma   90.00
#
_symmetry.space_group_name_H-M   'P 1'
#
loop_
_entity.id
_entity.type
_entity.pdbx_description
1 polymer ?
#
loop_
_entity_poly.entity_id
_entity_poly.type
_entity_poly.pdbx_seq_one_letter_code
_entity_poly.pdbx_strand_id
1 'polypeptide(L)'
;PFTLEAWVRLDDLTVPVLPILSRRGPSGSSVFEIRFMTFPAGFAFKVLDHHGVPQVLFGRMDVKPGSWHHVAVTWDGKQARLFADGILLSKLSLSPFQAPDLKQPLLAGAGEKGTYLRGALDEIHVAAGVLSPASFRSGWANYGHGKPGCMGIGPTLSYRGGPPSTTSLGMNLLVDKGMPSMPGLLFLSPRPASIPFGGGWLLVSPPEMVTTPIQLDGGIMGIPGSARASLLLPPPGPTILGRPLFFQALLVDLKAPGYFSMTPGLALWFPF
;
A
#
# COMPACT_ATOMS: atom_id res chain seq x y z
N PRO A 1 20.04 0.91 13.08
CA PRO A 1 18.79 0.52 13.78
C PRO A 1 17.60 0.86 12.89
N PHE A 2 16.50 0.13 12.97
CA PHE A 2 15.30 0.38 12.17
C PHE A 2 14.06 -0.29 12.77
N THR A 3 12.89 0.11 12.24
CA THR A 3 11.61 -0.59 12.42
C THR A 3 10.96 -0.80 11.06
N LEU A 4 10.46 -2.00 10.82
CA LEU A 4 9.60 -2.34 9.70
C LEU A 4 8.25 -2.74 10.27
N GLU A 5 7.15 -2.18 9.78
CA GLU A 5 5.81 -2.59 10.19
C GLU A 5 4.82 -2.55 9.02
N ALA A 6 3.79 -3.38 9.10
CA ALA A 6 2.67 -3.37 8.16
C ALA A 6 1.44 -3.97 8.83
N TRP A 7 0.26 -3.56 8.37
CA TRP A 7 -0.95 -4.34 8.55
C TRP A 7 -1.07 -5.35 7.40
N VAL A 8 -1.48 -6.57 7.72
CA VAL A 8 -1.62 -7.67 6.75
C VAL A 8 -2.93 -8.41 6.97
N ARG A 9 -3.62 -8.71 5.87
CA ARG A 9 -4.71 -9.68 5.82
C ARG A 9 -4.24 -10.89 5.02
N LEU A 10 -4.37 -12.08 5.59
CA LEU A 10 -4.07 -13.32 4.90
C LEU A 10 -5.39 -13.96 4.47
N ASP A 11 -5.64 -14.08 3.17
CA ASP A 11 -6.91 -14.58 2.61
C ASP A 11 -6.85 -16.08 2.27
N ASP A 12 -5.67 -16.59 1.90
CA ASP A 12 -5.44 -18.00 1.58
C ASP A 12 -4.18 -18.52 2.28
N LEU A 13 -4.39 -19.49 3.17
CA LEU A 13 -3.36 -20.15 3.99
C LEU A 13 -3.00 -21.56 3.47
N THR A 14 -3.34 -21.89 2.22
CA THR A 14 -3.00 -23.20 1.62
C THR A 14 -1.53 -23.27 1.16
N VAL A 15 -0.88 -22.11 0.99
CA VAL A 15 0.54 -22.04 0.63
C VAL A 15 1.43 -22.02 1.87
N PRO A 16 2.64 -22.61 1.83
CA PRO A 16 3.48 -22.77 3.02
C PRO A 16 4.04 -21.45 3.59
N VAL A 17 4.30 -20.48 2.71
CA VAL A 17 4.94 -19.21 3.06
C VAL A 17 4.26 -18.06 2.33
N LEU A 18 3.89 -17.03 3.09
CA LEU A 18 3.25 -15.82 2.62
C LEU A 18 4.17 -14.62 2.93
N PRO A 19 4.92 -14.10 1.95
CA PRO A 19 5.81 -12.96 2.18
C PRO A 19 5.02 -11.67 2.40
N ILE A 20 5.48 -10.83 3.32
CA ILE A 20 4.81 -9.56 3.70
C ILE A 20 5.69 -8.39 3.26
N LEU A 21 6.90 -8.30 3.79
CA LEU A 21 7.90 -7.30 3.41
C LEU A 21 9.24 -7.98 3.21
N SER A 22 9.89 -7.78 2.08
CA SER A 22 11.19 -8.39 1.80
C SER A 22 12.14 -7.42 1.10
N ARG A 23 13.44 -7.66 1.24
CA ARG A 23 14.44 -6.94 0.44
C ARG A 23 15.49 -7.89 -0.05
N ARG A 24 15.71 -7.88 -1.36
CA ARG A 24 16.71 -8.72 -2.02
C ARG A 24 18.13 -8.30 -1.65
N GLY A 25 18.98 -9.33 -1.59
CA GLY A 25 20.41 -9.22 -1.45
C GLY A 25 21.14 -9.47 -2.75
N PRO A 26 22.48 -9.37 -2.72
CA PRO A 26 23.33 -9.42 -3.91
C PRO A 26 23.22 -10.73 -4.70
N SER A 27 22.88 -11.85 -4.02
CA SER A 27 22.76 -13.18 -4.60
C SER A 27 21.34 -13.54 -5.05
N GLY A 28 20.41 -12.58 -5.09
CA GLY A 28 19.01 -12.79 -5.48
C GLY A 28 18.09 -13.35 -4.39
N SER A 29 18.66 -13.83 -3.28
CA SER A 29 17.93 -14.15 -2.04
C SER A 29 17.63 -12.88 -1.25
N SER A 30 16.53 -12.85 -0.51
CA SER A 30 16.18 -11.80 0.44
C SER A 30 17.17 -11.75 1.59
N VAL A 31 17.80 -10.58 1.79
CA VAL A 31 18.59 -10.26 2.99
C VAL A 31 17.69 -10.29 4.21
N PHE A 32 16.48 -9.77 4.09
CA PHE A 32 15.46 -9.91 5.11
C PHE A 32 14.08 -10.14 4.51
N GLU A 33 13.22 -10.83 5.25
CA GLU A 33 11.84 -11.09 4.88
C GLU A 33 10.96 -11.26 6.13
N ILE A 34 9.96 -10.39 6.29
CA ILE A 34 8.82 -10.64 7.16
C ILE A 34 7.84 -11.51 6.37
N ARG A 35 7.36 -12.59 6.99
CA ARG A 35 6.47 -13.56 6.36
C ARG A 35 5.55 -14.22 7.37
N PHE A 36 4.48 -14.82 6.88
CA PHE A 36 3.69 -15.80 7.62
C PHE A 36 4.01 -17.21 7.13
N MET A 37 4.19 -18.13 8.07
CA MET A 37 4.31 -19.56 7.81
C MET A 37 3.00 -20.23 8.19
N THR A 38 2.49 -21.11 7.33
CA THR A 38 1.23 -21.83 7.60
C THR A 38 1.46 -23.10 8.41
N PHE A 39 2.68 -23.64 8.42
CA PHE A 39 3.07 -24.75 9.29
C PHE A 39 4.52 -24.65 9.78
N PRO A 40 4.76 -24.57 11.10
CA PRO A 40 3.78 -24.20 12.13
C PRO A 40 3.21 -22.79 11.87
N ALA A 41 1.94 -22.58 12.21
CA ALA A 41 1.26 -21.30 12.00
C ALA A 41 1.91 -20.18 12.83
N GLY A 42 2.37 -19.12 12.16
CA GLY A 42 2.96 -17.98 12.85
C GLY A 42 3.69 -17.00 11.94
N PHE A 43 3.97 -15.83 12.50
CA PHE A 43 4.81 -14.84 11.85
C PHE A 43 6.30 -15.17 12.02
N ALA A 44 7.07 -14.87 10.99
CA ALA A 44 8.52 -15.04 11.02
C ALA A 44 9.23 -13.84 10.41
N PHE A 45 10.40 -13.52 10.98
CA PHE A 45 11.37 -12.62 10.40
C PHE A 45 12.63 -13.41 10.05
N LYS A 46 12.86 -13.59 8.74
CA LYS A 46 14.11 -14.13 8.21
C LYS A 46 15.07 -12.99 7.98
N VAL A 47 16.33 -13.19 8.34
CA VAL A 47 17.41 -12.28 8.02
C VAL A 47 18.70 -13.05 7.74
N LEU A 48 19.56 -12.55 6.86
CA LEU A 48 20.90 -13.10 6.66
C LEU A 48 21.89 -12.39 7.60
N ASP A 49 22.66 -13.16 8.36
CA ASP A 49 23.79 -12.59 9.09
C ASP A 49 24.92 -12.14 8.14
N HIS A 50 25.96 -11.50 8.67
CA HIS A 50 27.11 -11.05 7.87
C HIS A 50 27.84 -12.15 7.07
N HIS A 51 27.67 -13.44 7.41
CA HIS A 51 28.21 -14.56 6.65
C HIS A 51 27.22 -15.10 5.59
N GLY A 52 26.05 -14.48 5.46
CA GLY A 52 24.99 -14.93 4.56
C GLY A 52 24.18 -16.11 5.11
N VAL A 53 24.32 -16.45 6.39
CA VAL A 53 23.59 -17.56 7.00
C VAL A 53 22.19 -17.08 7.42
N PRO A 54 21.11 -17.78 7.00
CA PRO A 54 19.76 -17.43 7.42
C PRO A 54 19.55 -17.62 8.93
N GLN A 55 19.06 -16.57 9.56
CA GLN A 55 18.56 -16.52 10.92
C GLN A 55 17.06 -16.27 10.86
N VAL A 56 16.29 -16.93 11.74
CA VAL A 56 14.83 -16.83 11.75
C VAL A 56 14.33 -16.57 13.16
N LEU A 57 13.62 -15.46 13.33
CA LEU A 57 12.75 -15.25 14.48
C LEU A 57 11.40 -15.80 14.10
N PHE A 58 10.89 -16.76 14.86
CA PHE A 58 9.56 -17.32 14.67
C PHE A 58 8.71 -17.08 15.91
N GLY A 59 7.47 -16.67 15.69
CA GLY A 59 6.46 -16.44 16.71
C GLY A 59 5.18 -17.16 16.34
N ARG A 60 4.79 -18.17 17.13
CA ARG A 60 3.55 -18.92 16.89
C ARG A 60 2.36 -17.99 17.04
N MET A 61 1.48 -18.00 16.05
CA MET A 61 0.24 -17.24 16.06
C MET A 61 -0.73 -17.87 15.07
N ASP A 62 -1.89 -18.28 15.57
CA ASP A 62 -2.97 -18.78 14.74
C ASP A 62 -3.73 -17.58 14.15
N VAL A 63 -3.78 -17.50 12.81
CA VAL A 63 -4.47 -16.44 12.07
C VAL A 63 -5.69 -17.04 11.38
N LYS A 64 -6.83 -16.33 11.46
CA LYS A 64 -8.02 -16.68 10.68
C LYS A 64 -7.95 -16.01 9.31
N PRO A 65 -8.22 -16.74 8.20
CA PRO A 65 -8.31 -16.13 6.88
C PRO A 65 -9.25 -14.91 6.87
N GLY A 66 -8.85 -13.86 6.16
CA GLY A 66 -9.60 -12.61 6.08
C GLY A 66 -9.48 -11.68 7.29
N SER A 67 -8.76 -12.07 8.35
CA SER A 67 -8.51 -11.22 9.52
C SER A 67 -7.25 -10.38 9.33
N TRP A 68 -7.30 -9.14 9.79
CA TRP A 68 -6.17 -8.23 9.77
C TRP A 68 -5.32 -8.36 11.03
N HIS A 69 -4.02 -8.35 10.83
CA HIS A 69 -3.02 -8.35 11.87
C HIS A 69 -1.98 -7.28 11.59
N HIS A 70 -1.52 -6.61 12.63
CA HIS A 70 -0.33 -5.77 12.55
C HIS A 70 0.90 -6.65 12.78
N VAL A 71 1.93 -6.51 11.96
CA VAL A 71 3.22 -7.17 12.16
C VAL A 71 4.31 -6.11 12.17
N ALA A 72 5.25 -6.23 13.10
CA ALA A 72 6.39 -5.34 13.19
C ALA A 72 7.69 -6.07 13.53
N VAL A 73 8.79 -5.57 13.01
CA VAL A 73 10.15 -5.98 13.35
C VAL A 73 10.95 -4.75 13.74
N THR A 74 11.61 -4.81 14.90
CA THR A 74 12.57 -3.79 15.31
C THR A 74 13.98 -4.36 15.37
N TRP A 75 14.96 -3.53 15.03
CA TRP A 75 16.39 -3.85 15.14
C TRP A 75 17.13 -2.69 15.80
N ASP A 76 17.70 -2.93 16.97
CA ASP A 76 18.44 -1.92 17.74
C ASP A 76 19.95 -1.87 17.43
N GLY A 77 20.42 -2.71 16.50
CA GLY A 77 21.85 -2.89 16.22
C GLY A 77 22.48 -4.10 16.92
N LYS A 78 21.76 -4.74 17.86
CA LYS A 78 22.22 -5.93 18.58
C LYS A 78 21.14 -7.02 18.70
N GLN A 79 19.87 -6.63 18.82
CA GLN A 79 18.74 -7.53 18.98
C GLN A 79 17.60 -7.19 18.03
N ALA A 80 17.12 -8.22 17.33
CA ALA A 80 15.90 -8.17 16.53
C ALA A 80 14.72 -8.60 17.40
N ARG A 81 13.57 -7.99 17.18
CA ARG A 81 12.32 -8.32 17.88
C ARG A 81 11.20 -8.37 16.87
N LEU A 82 10.39 -9.43 16.93
CA LEU A 82 9.22 -9.65 16.10
C LEU A 82 7.97 -9.46 16.96
N PHE A 83 7.03 -8.67 16.46
CA PHE A 83 5.76 -8.37 17.10
C PHE A 83 4.60 -8.69 16.16
N ALA A 84 3.48 -9.10 16.75
CA ALA A 84 2.19 -9.12 16.07
C ALA A 84 1.13 -8.51 16.98
N ASP A 85 0.25 -7.68 16.43
CA ASP A 85 -0.81 -6.98 17.16
C ASP A 85 -0.28 -6.24 18.41
N GLY A 86 0.92 -5.66 18.30
CA GLY A 86 1.59 -4.95 19.39
C GLY A 86 2.26 -5.84 20.45
N ILE A 87 2.07 -7.16 20.37
CA ILE A 87 2.61 -8.15 21.31
C ILE A 87 3.94 -8.69 20.80
N LEU A 88 4.96 -8.75 21.68
CA LEU A 88 6.25 -9.35 21.36
C LEU A 88 6.09 -10.86 21.22
N LEU A 89 6.36 -11.40 20.03
CA LEU A 89 6.32 -12.84 19.77
C LEU A 89 7.68 -13.51 19.96
N SER A 90 8.76 -12.86 19.51
CA SER A 90 10.10 -13.45 19.51
C SER A 90 11.20 -12.39 19.48
N LYS A 91 12.37 -12.74 20.00
CA LYS A 91 13.57 -11.88 19.95
C LYS A 91 14.81 -12.72 19.75
N LEU A 92 15.78 -12.18 19.02
CA LEU A 92 17.05 -12.85 18.76
C LEU A 92 18.19 -11.85 18.79
N SER A 93 19.23 -12.15 19.57
CA SER A 93 20.49 -11.42 19.55
C SER A 93 21.27 -11.85 18.32
N LEU A 94 21.68 -10.89 17.50
CA LEU A 94 22.28 -11.14 16.19
C LEU A 94 23.57 -10.35 16.08
N SER A 95 24.57 -10.93 15.39
CA SER A 95 25.65 -10.15 14.80
C SER A 95 25.06 -9.19 13.74
N PRO A 96 25.78 -8.13 13.31
CA PRO A 96 25.28 -7.25 12.26
C PRO A 96 24.79 -8.05 11.05
N PHE A 97 23.62 -7.70 10.54
CA PHE A 97 23.08 -8.32 9.33
C PHE A 97 23.94 -7.99 8.12
N GLN A 98 23.87 -8.84 7.11
CA GLN A 98 24.33 -8.45 5.78
C GLN A 98 23.63 -7.15 5.37
N ALA A 99 24.40 -6.17 4.89
CA ALA A 99 23.81 -4.94 4.40
C ALA A 99 22.89 -5.24 3.21
N PRO A 100 21.65 -4.73 3.19
CA PRO A 100 20.78 -4.89 2.04
C PRO A 100 21.36 -4.17 0.82
N ASP A 101 21.14 -4.71 -0.38
CA ASP A 101 21.49 -4.00 -1.61
C ASP A 101 20.55 -2.79 -1.76
N LEU A 102 21.11 -1.59 -1.63
CA LEU A 102 20.34 -0.35 -1.71
C LEU A 102 19.81 -0.06 -3.12
N LYS A 103 20.37 -0.72 -4.15
CA LYS A 103 19.89 -0.63 -5.53
C LYS A 103 18.66 -1.49 -5.79
N GLN A 104 18.33 -2.42 -4.88
CA GLN A 104 17.13 -3.23 -4.95
C GLN A 104 15.99 -2.58 -4.14
N PRO A 105 14.75 -2.60 -4.66
CA PRO A 105 13.60 -2.05 -3.95
C PRO A 105 13.26 -2.89 -2.70
N LEU A 106 12.60 -2.26 -1.74
CA LEU A 106 11.79 -2.98 -0.77
C LEU A 106 10.57 -3.55 -1.51
N LEU A 107 10.31 -4.84 -1.35
CA LEU A 107 9.17 -5.52 -1.93
C LEU A 107 8.09 -5.70 -0.89
N ALA A 108 6.85 -5.41 -1.28
CA ALA A 108 5.65 -5.64 -0.51
C ALA A 108 4.87 -6.80 -1.14
N GLY A 109 4.55 -7.82 -0.35
CA GLY A 109 3.78 -8.98 -0.79
C GLY A 109 4.49 -9.88 -1.80
N ALA A 110 5.80 -9.72 -1.98
CA ALA A 110 6.63 -10.59 -2.82
C ALA A 110 7.88 -11.00 -2.04
N GLY A 111 8.25 -12.27 -2.18
CA GLY A 111 9.36 -12.88 -1.45
C GLY A 111 10.36 -13.58 -2.36
N GLU A 112 11.18 -14.43 -1.75
CA GLU A 112 12.13 -15.26 -2.46
C GLU A 112 11.44 -16.24 -3.42
N LYS A 113 12.17 -16.69 -4.44
CA LYS A 113 11.77 -17.77 -5.35
C LYS A 113 10.39 -17.56 -6.02
N GLY A 114 9.97 -16.31 -6.22
CA GLY A 114 8.70 -15.99 -6.86
C GLY A 114 7.48 -16.31 -5.99
N THR A 115 7.63 -16.24 -4.66
CA THR A 115 6.50 -16.33 -3.73
C THR A 115 5.77 -15.00 -3.62
N TYR A 116 4.45 -15.07 -3.41
CA TYR A 116 3.58 -13.89 -3.33
C TYR A 116 2.61 -14.02 -2.17
N LEU A 117 2.26 -12.89 -1.58
CA LEU A 117 1.19 -12.79 -0.60
C LEU A 117 -0.14 -13.21 -1.24
N ARG A 118 -0.95 -13.93 -0.48
CA ARG A 118 -2.34 -14.22 -0.79
C ARG A 118 -3.23 -13.45 0.19
N GLY A 119 -3.44 -12.19 -0.11
CA GLY A 119 -4.20 -11.29 0.76
C GLY A 119 -3.89 -9.82 0.50
N ALA A 120 -3.94 -9.00 1.54
CA ALA A 120 -3.78 -7.56 1.45
C ALA A 120 -2.72 -7.04 2.43
N LEU A 121 -2.06 -5.94 2.05
CA LEU A 121 -1.20 -5.15 2.93
C LEU A 121 -1.75 -3.76 3.05
N ASP A 122 -1.48 -3.15 4.19
CA ASP A 122 -1.84 -1.77 4.52
C ASP A 122 -0.75 -1.22 5.46
N GLU A 123 -0.66 0.10 5.61
CA GLU A 123 0.19 0.76 6.61
C GLU A 123 1.66 0.34 6.63
N ILE A 124 2.23 0.04 5.45
CA ILE A 124 3.65 -0.30 5.35
C ILE A 124 4.47 0.91 5.79
N HIS A 125 5.26 0.74 6.83
CA HIS A 125 6.10 1.78 7.38
C HIS A 125 7.52 1.27 7.66
N VAL A 126 8.49 2.09 7.27
CA VAL A 126 9.91 1.89 7.52
C VAL A 126 10.42 3.08 8.31
N ALA A 127 10.74 2.89 9.58
CA ALA A 127 11.24 3.94 10.45
C ALA A 127 12.77 3.87 10.59
N ALA A 128 13.41 5.03 10.50
CA ALA A 128 14.80 5.22 10.87
C ALA A 128 14.92 5.27 12.41
N GLY A 129 14.88 4.10 13.05
CA GLY A 129 14.98 3.98 14.51
C GLY A 129 14.17 2.81 15.07
N VAL A 130 14.30 2.57 16.36
CA VAL A 130 13.55 1.54 17.09
C VAL A 130 12.29 2.19 17.67
N LEU A 131 11.13 1.86 17.12
CA LEU A 131 9.86 2.30 17.69
C LEU A 131 9.51 1.45 18.92
N SER A 132 8.87 2.08 19.90
CA SER A 132 8.27 1.34 21.02
C SER A 132 6.95 0.70 20.58
N PRO A 133 6.50 -0.40 21.21
CA PRO A 133 5.21 -1.00 20.88
C PRO A 133 4.02 -0.04 20.98
N ALA A 134 4.06 0.91 21.91
CA ALA A 134 3.03 1.95 22.03
C ALA A 134 3.02 2.94 20.85
N SER A 135 4.14 3.06 20.15
CA SER A 135 4.29 3.88 18.94
C SER A 135 4.03 3.10 17.66
N PHE A 136 3.85 1.79 17.74
CA PHE A 136 3.46 0.99 16.58
C PHE A 136 2.06 1.40 16.12
N ARG A 137 1.83 1.19 14.83
CA ARG A 137 0.50 1.38 14.23
C ARG A 137 -0.53 0.34 14.70
N SER A 138 -0.17 -0.62 15.57
CA SER A 138 -1.10 -1.53 16.27
C SER A 138 -1.85 -0.91 17.45
N GLY A 139 -1.25 0.07 18.14
CA GLY A 139 -1.91 0.77 19.26
C GLY A 139 -3.01 1.76 18.82
N TRP A 140 -3.24 1.87 17.51
CA TRP A 140 -4.11 2.84 16.89
C TRP A 140 -5.47 2.16 16.71
N ALA A 141 -6.28 2.26 17.77
CA ALA A 141 -7.27 1.29 18.22
C ALA A 141 -8.43 0.88 17.30
N ASN A 142 -8.45 1.11 15.98
CA ASN A 142 -9.49 0.52 15.13
C ASN A 142 -8.99 0.28 13.69
N TYR A 143 -8.93 -0.99 13.31
CA TYR A 143 -8.84 -1.44 11.92
C TYR A 143 -9.96 -0.80 11.07
N GLY A 144 -9.67 -0.33 9.85
CA GLY A 144 -10.67 0.13 8.88
C GLY A 144 -11.13 1.60 8.98
N HIS A 145 -10.63 2.38 9.93
CA HIS A 145 -10.78 3.83 9.89
C HIS A 145 -9.62 4.43 9.11
N GLY A 146 -9.81 4.63 7.81
CA GLY A 146 -8.92 5.43 6.97
C GLY A 146 -8.61 6.73 7.70
N LYS A 147 -7.36 6.88 8.12
CA LYS A 147 -6.85 8.10 8.75
C LYS A 147 -5.64 8.62 8.00
N PRO A 148 -5.37 9.93 8.13
CA PRO A 148 -4.63 10.63 7.11
C PRO A 148 -3.21 10.04 6.93
N GLY A 149 -2.76 9.82 5.69
CA GLY A 149 -1.42 9.29 5.39
C GLY A 149 -1.24 7.78 5.62
N CYS A 150 -2.35 7.08 5.78
CA CYS A 150 -2.40 5.65 6.00
C CYS A 150 -2.76 4.96 4.65
N MET A 151 -1.95 3.98 4.25
CA MET A 151 -1.88 3.31 2.94
C MET A 151 -3.06 2.34 2.73
N GLY A 152 -4.28 2.76 3.09
CA GLY A 152 -5.46 1.97 2.83
C GLY A 152 -5.79 1.98 1.34
N ILE A 153 -5.95 0.80 0.75
CA ILE A 153 -6.78 0.67 -0.45
C ILE A 153 -8.17 1.16 -0.05
N GLY A 154 -8.44 2.43 -0.30
CA GLY A 154 -9.55 3.14 0.32
C GLY A 154 -10.25 4.04 -0.67
N PRO A 155 -9.54 5.05 -1.25
CA PRO A 155 -10.21 5.96 -2.14
C PRO A 155 -10.43 5.31 -3.50
N THR A 156 -11.68 5.29 -3.94
CA THR A 156 -12.04 4.78 -5.27
C THR A 156 -12.40 5.93 -6.17
N LEU A 157 -11.95 5.83 -7.41
CA LEU A 157 -12.35 6.77 -8.44
C LEU A 157 -13.58 6.22 -9.14
N SER A 158 -14.68 6.96 -9.11
CA SER A 158 -15.94 6.61 -9.75
C SER A 158 -16.43 7.73 -10.64
N TYR A 159 -17.33 7.41 -11.58
CA TYR A 159 -17.89 8.36 -12.53
C TYR A 159 -19.41 8.45 -12.33
N ARG A 160 -19.96 9.68 -12.36
CA ARG A 160 -21.40 9.94 -12.30
C ARG A 160 -21.85 10.83 -13.47
N GLY A 161 -22.78 10.31 -14.26
CA GLY A 161 -23.38 10.99 -15.42
C GLY A 161 -23.78 10.01 -16.53
N GLY A 162 -24.46 10.51 -17.55
CA GLY A 162 -24.69 9.78 -18.80
C GLY A 162 -23.44 9.83 -19.69
N PRO A 163 -23.18 8.79 -20.52
CA PRO A 163 -21.91 8.57 -21.21
C PRO A 163 -21.40 9.87 -21.84
N PRO A 164 -20.10 10.15 -21.73
CA PRO A 164 -19.55 11.38 -22.27
C PRO A 164 -19.77 11.44 -23.78
N SER A 165 -20.34 12.56 -24.24
CA SER A 165 -20.63 12.86 -25.63
C SER A 165 -20.25 14.32 -25.93
N THR A 166 -20.21 14.70 -27.20
CA THR A 166 -20.01 16.10 -27.63
C THR A 166 -21.10 17.06 -27.14
N THR A 167 -22.21 16.52 -26.63
CA THR A 167 -23.41 17.24 -26.20
C THR A 167 -23.66 17.20 -24.68
N SER A 168 -23.00 16.29 -23.96
CA SER A 168 -23.08 16.20 -22.50
C SER A 168 -22.08 17.16 -21.86
N LEU A 169 -22.58 18.19 -21.17
CA LEU A 169 -21.79 19.34 -20.70
C LEU A 169 -20.94 19.08 -19.44
N GLY A 170 -20.82 17.84 -18.99
CA GLY A 170 -19.90 17.52 -17.91
C GLY A 170 -19.98 16.08 -17.46
N MET A 171 -18.81 15.47 -17.30
CA MET A 171 -18.67 14.31 -16.44
C MET A 171 -18.25 14.75 -15.05
N ASN A 172 -18.77 14.09 -14.02
CA ASN A 172 -18.27 14.24 -12.66
C ASN A 172 -17.44 13.02 -12.32
N LEU A 173 -16.16 13.27 -12.04
CA LEU A 173 -15.28 12.30 -11.44
C LEU A 173 -15.37 12.44 -9.92
N LEU A 174 -15.59 11.32 -9.23
CA LEU A 174 -15.78 11.23 -7.78
C LEU A 174 -14.62 10.46 -7.15
N VAL A 175 -13.98 11.04 -6.15
CA VAL A 175 -13.02 10.34 -5.28
C VAL A 175 -13.76 9.94 -4.00
N ASP A 176 -14.26 8.71 -3.93
CA ASP A 176 -14.99 8.21 -2.76
C ASP A 176 -14.02 7.77 -1.67
N LYS A 177 -14.46 7.79 -0.39
CA LYS A 177 -13.69 7.27 0.77
C LYS A 177 -12.29 7.90 0.96
N GLY A 178 -12.07 9.11 0.45
CA GLY A 178 -10.95 9.96 0.85
C GLY A 178 -11.22 10.67 2.17
N MET A 179 -10.24 11.40 2.71
CA MET A 179 -10.43 12.20 3.92
C MET A 179 -10.72 13.68 3.64
N PRO A 180 -11.56 14.34 4.46
CA PRO A 180 -11.97 15.71 4.19
C PRO A 180 -10.80 16.68 4.19
N SER A 181 -10.91 17.70 3.33
CA SER A 181 -9.93 18.79 3.24
C SER A 181 -8.51 18.36 2.88
N MET A 182 -8.34 17.14 2.36
CA MET A 182 -7.08 16.72 1.78
C MET A 182 -6.87 17.36 0.41
N PRO A 183 -5.71 17.99 0.16
CA PRO A 183 -5.30 18.34 -1.19
C PRO A 183 -4.87 17.07 -1.94
N GLY A 184 -4.95 17.12 -3.27
CA GLY A 184 -4.52 16.05 -4.14
C GLY A 184 -4.24 16.51 -5.56
N LEU A 185 -3.80 15.56 -6.38
CA LEU A 185 -3.57 15.70 -7.81
C LEU A 185 -4.38 14.63 -8.54
N LEU A 186 -5.12 15.03 -9.55
CA LEU A 186 -5.74 14.14 -10.51
C LEU A 186 -4.87 14.07 -11.77
N PHE A 187 -4.53 12.86 -12.18
CA PHE A 187 -3.84 12.53 -13.41
C PHE A 187 -4.84 12.06 -14.47
N LEU A 188 -4.66 12.52 -15.70
CA LEU A 188 -5.42 12.14 -16.90
C LEU A 188 -4.44 11.75 -18.00
N SER A 189 -4.67 10.63 -18.67
CA SER A 189 -3.87 10.23 -19.83
C SER A 189 -4.67 9.48 -20.89
N PRO A 190 -4.37 9.65 -22.19
CA PRO A 190 -4.89 8.80 -23.27
C PRO A 190 -4.16 7.46 -23.39
N ARG A 191 -3.12 7.21 -22.58
CA ARG A 191 -2.41 5.92 -22.54
C ARG A 191 -2.40 5.37 -21.12
N PRO A 192 -2.60 4.06 -20.93
CA PRO A 192 -2.34 3.46 -19.63
C PRO A 192 -0.83 3.50 -19.41
N ALA A 193 -0.42 3.86 -18.21
CA ALA A 193 0.90 3.47 -17.75
C ALA A 193 0.72 2.26 -16.83
N SER A 194 1.49 1.21 -17.11
CA SER A 194 1.17 -0.14 -16.67
C SER A 194 2.18 -0.59 -15.63
N ILE A 195 2.02 -0.14 -14.38
CA ILE A 195 2.45 -0.93 -13.24
C ILE A 195 1.18 -1.46 -12.58
N PRO A 196 0.95 -2.79 -12.55
CA PRO A 196 -0.19 -3.35 -11.83
C PRO A 196 -0.17 -2.95 -10.35
N PHE A 197 -1.27 -2.41 -9.83
CA PHE A 197 -1.40 -1.96 -8.44
C PHE A 197 -2.84 -2.13 -7.95
N GLY A 198 -3.04 -2.83 -6.83
CA GLY A 198 -4.33 -2.87 -6.11
C GLY A 198 -5.56 -3.30 -6.94
N GLY A 199 -5.40 -4.22 -7.88
CA GLY A 199 -6.49 -4.66 -8.79
C GLY A 199 -6.72 -3.77 -10.01
N GLY A 200 -5.89 -2.74 -10.21
CA GLY A 200 -5.85 -1.87 -11.39
C GLY A 200 -4.41 -1.53 -11.79
N TRP A 201 -4.15 -0.27 -12.17
CA TRP A 201 -2.86 0.20 -12.67
C TRP A 201 -2.45 1.52 -12.01
N LEU A 202 -1.14 1.74 -11.84
CA LEU A 202 -0.54 3.02 -11.46
C LEU A 202 -0.13 3.80 -12.72
N LEU A 203 -0.57 5.05 -12.86
CA LEU A 203 -0.14 5.92 -13.94
C LEU A 203 1.31 6.39 -13.73
N VAL A 204 2.25 5.85 -14.51
CA VAL A 204 3.64 6.31 -14.64
C VAL A 204 3.84 7.14 -15.92
N SER A 205 3.67 8.46 -15.79
CA SER A 205 4.19 9.52 -16.66
C SER A 205 4.33 9.25 -18.19
N PRO A 206 3.25 8.97 -18.93
CA PRO A 206 3.29 9.08 -20.39
C PRO A 206 3.39 10.56 -20.83
N PRO A 207 3.98 10.87 -22.01
CA PRO A 207 4.26 12.26 -22.46
C PRO A 207 3.01 13.14 -22.68
N GLU A 208 1.81 12.57 -22.63
CA GLU A 208 0.51 13.24 -22.82
C GLU A 208 -0.31 13.28 -21.52
N MET A 209 0.34 13.09 -20.35
CA MET A 209 -0.33 13.13 -19.06
C MET A 209 -0.65 14.58 -18.65
N VAL A 210 -1.91 14.84 -18.36
CA VAL A 210 -2.38 16.10 -17.76
C VAL A 210 -2.54 15.89 -16.26
N THR A 211 -2.06 16.84 -15.46
CA THR A 211 -2.23 16.82 -14.00
C THR A 211 -3.02 18.06 -13.57
N THR A 212 -4.05 17.89 -12.75
CA THR A 212 -4.86 18.98 -12.22
C THR A 212 -5.01 18.85 -10.71
N PRO A 213 -4.89 19.94 -9.92
CA PRO A 213 -5.11 19.87 -8.48
C PRO A 213 -6.57 19.55 -8.16
N ILE A 214 -6.79 18.79 -7.10
CA ILE A 214 -8.11 18.52 -6.52
C ILE A 214 -8.07 18.81 -5.03
N GLN A 215 -9.21 19.22 -4.48
CA GLN A 215 -9.40 19.42 -3.05
C GLN A 215 -10.61 18.60 -2.63
N LEU A 216 -10.44 17.72 -1.65
CA LEU A 216 -11.55 16.94 -1.13
C LEU A 216 -12.43 17.81 -0.22
N ASP A 217 -13.75 17.74 -0.43
CA ASP A 217 -14.78 18.38 0.39
C ASP A 217 -15.12 17.53 1.64
N GLY A 218 -16.14 17.94 2.39
CA GLY A 218 -16.74 17.10 3.42
C GLY A 218 -17.57 15.98 2.78
N GLY A 219 -17.35 14.73 3.21
CA GLY A 219 -17.98 13.56 2.60
C GLY A 219 -19.44 13.31 2.95
N ILE A 220 -19.81 12.04 2.96
CA ILE A 220 -21.18 11.61 3.22
C ILE A 220 -21.49 11.85 4.71
N MET A 221 -22.55 12.61 4.97
CA MET A 221 -23.04 12.88 6.33
C MET A 221 -23.23 11.56 7.10
N GLY A 222 -22.62 11.48 8.28
CA GLY A 222 -22.70 10.28 9.14
C GLY A 222 -21.68 9.19 8.84
N ILE A 223 -20.79 9.35 7.85
CA ILE A 223 -19.69 8.41 7.58
C ILE A 223 -18.34 9.07 7.97
N PRO A 224 -17.78 8.75 9.15
CA PRO A 224 -16.50 9.30 9.60
C PRO A 224 -15.36 8.98 8.62
N GLY A 225 -14.57 9.98 8.26
CA GLY A 225 -13.44 9.81 7.34
C GLY A 225 -13.83 9.66 5.87
N SER A 226 -15.10 9.94 5.51
CA SER A 226 -15.50 10.06 4.11
C SER A 226 -15.28 11.49 3.60
N ALA A 227 -14.92 11.59 2.33
CA ALA A 227 -14.78 12.82 1.57
C ALA A 227 -15.02 12.51 0.11
N ARG A 228 -15.42 13.54 -0.65
CA ARG A 228 -15.58 13.46 -2.09
C ARG A 228 -14.92 14.67 -2.74
N ALA A 229 -14.73 14.59 -4.03
CA ALA A 229 -14.48 15.75 -4.86
C ALA A 229 -15.25 15.52 -6.15
N SER A 230 -15.87 16.56 -6.68
CA SER A 230 -16.50 16.52 -8.00
C SER A 230 -15.73 17.46 -8.90
N LEU A 231 -15.14 16.92 -9.96
CA LEU A 231 -14.52 17.71 -11.01
C LEU A 231 -15.39 17.63 -12.25
N LEU A 232 -15.78 18.80 -12.78
CA LEU A 232 -16.33 18.92 -14.12
C LEU A 232 -15.17 18.89 -15.11
N LEU A 233 -15.09 17.83 -15.91
CA LEU A 233 -14.20 17.81 -17.05
C LEU A 233 -14.92 18.42 -18.26
N PRO A 234 -14.23 19.27 -19.05
CA PRO A 234 -14.81 19.79 -20.28
C PRO A 234 -15.15 18.63 -21.24
N PRO A 235 -16.09 18.83 -22.17
CA PRO A 235 -16.40 17.84 -23.18
C PRO A 235 -15.11 17.36 -23.89
N PRO A 236 -14.98 16.05 -24.15
CA PRO A 236 -13.80 15.51 -24.80
C PRO A 236 -13.63 16.16 -26.18
N GLY A 237 -12.41 16.61 -26.48
CA GLY A 237 -12.08 17.07 -27.83
C GLY A 237 -12.15 15.92 -28.86
N PRO A 238 -12.23 16.23 -30.16
CA PRO A 238 -12.32 15.22 -31.23
C PRO A 238 -11.14 14.24 -31.26
N THR A 239 -10.01 14.59 -30.66
CA THR A 239 -8.81 13.75 -30.52
C THR A 239 -8.95 12.61 -29.51
N ILE A 240 -9.97 12.65 -28.65
CA ILE A 240 -10.17 11.70 -27.54
C ILE A 240 -11.39 10.77 -27.78
N LEU A 241 -12.28 11.14 -28.71
CA LEU A 241 -13.42 10.30 -29.09
C LEU A 241 -12.97 8.95 -29.68
N GLY A 242 -13.68 7.88 -29.33
CA GLY A 242 -13.37 6.51 -29.78
C GLY A 242 -12.16 5.88 -29.09
N ARG A 243 -11.67 6.45 -27.98
CA ARG A 243 -10.50 5.96 -27.23
C ARG A 243 -10.77 5.93 -25.71
N PRO A 244 -10.07 5.09 -24.95
CA PRO A 244 -10.13 5.12 -23.49
C PRO A 244 -9.28 6.28 -22.94
N LEU A 245 -9.80 6.98 -21.93
CA LEU A 245 -8.99 7.83 -21.05
C LEU A 245 -8.81 7.16 -19.70
N PHE A 246 -7.61 7.34 -19.15
CA PHE A 246 -7.20 6.79 -17.87
C PHE A 246 -7.06 7.91 -16.85
N PHE A 247 -7.59 7.67 -15.65
CA PHE A 247 -7.61 8.62 -14.55
C PHE A 247 -7.04 7.99 -13.29
N GLN A 248 -6.34 8.79 -12.47
CA GLN A 248 -5.89 8.40 -11.14
C GLN A 248 -5.79 9.61 -10.24
N ALA A 249 -6.19 9.51 -8.98
CA ALA A 249 -5.97 10.59 -8.01
C ALA A 249 -4.87 10.19 -7.02
N LEU A 250 -4.01 11.15 -6.67
CA LEU A 250 -3.09 11.12 -5.54
C LEU A 250 -3.57 12.14 -4.51
N LEU A 251 -3.64 11.75 -3.24
CA LEU A 251 -4.06 12.60 -2.14
C LEU A 251 -2.90 12.73 -1.17
N VAL A 252 -2.60 13.97 -0.80
CA VAL A 252 -1.54 14.29 0.16
C VAL A 252 -2.19 14.52 1.50
N ASP A 253 -1.68 13.82 2.51
CA ASP A 253 -2.06 14.12 3.87
C ASP A 253 -1.13 15.16 4.51
N LEU A 254 -1.72 16.29 4.91
CA LEU A 254 -1.01 17.35 5.62
C LEU A 254 -0.66 16.98 7.08
N LYS A 255 -1.34 16.00 7.69
CA LYS A 255 -1.06 15.52 9.05
C LYS A 255 0.01 14.42 9.10
N ALA A 256 0.39 13.87 7.95
CA ALA A 256 1.48 12.93 7.76
C ALA A 256 2.37 13.39 6.59
N PRO A 257 3.14 14.49 6.78
CA PRO A 257 4.00 15.05 5.76
C PRO A 257 5.13 14.05 5.43
N GLY A 258 4.95 13.32 4.33
CA GLY A 258 5.79 12.19 3.95
C GLY A 258 5.01 11.02 3.32
N TYR A 259 3.68 11.09 3.40
CA TYR A 259 2.78 10.04 2.92
C TYR A 259 1.78 10.61 1.93
N PHE A 260 1.42 9.80 0.93
CA PHE A 260 0.34 10.08 -0.01
C PHE A 260 -0.48 8.81 -0.23
N SER A 261 -1.76 8.95 -0.54
CA SER A 261 -2.64 7.84 -0.96
C SER A 261 -2.95 7.99 -2.45
N MET A 262 -3.20 6.89 -3.15
CA MET A 262 -3.63 6.94 -4.55
C MET A 262 -4.86 6.07 -4.78
N THR A 263 -5.75 6.51 -5.67
CA THR A 263 -6.85 5.66 -6.15
C THR A 263 -6.30 4.57 -7.06
N PRO A 264 -7.00 3.43 -7.22
CA PRO A 264 -6.83 2.60 -8.40
C PRO A 264 -7.06 3.44 -9.67
N GLY A 265 -6.43 3.05 -10.78
CA GLY A 265 -6.69 3.65 -12.08
C GLY A 265 -8.13 3.37 -12.56
N LEU A 266 -8.82 4.40 -13.06
CA LEU A 266 -10.13 4.28 -13.72
C LEU A 266 -9.96 4.49 -15.22
N ALA A 267 -10.50 3.59 -16.03
CA ALA A 267 -10.57 3.74 -17.48
C ALA A 267 -12.01 4.05 -17.91
N LEU A 268 -12.21 5.13 -18.65
CA LEU A 268 -13.50 5.49 -19.22
C LEU A 268 -13.42 5.48 -20.74
N TRP A 269 -14.39 4.82 -21.37
CA TRP A 269 -14.52 4.78 -22.82
C TRP A 269 -15.43 5.91 -23.32
N PHE A 270 -14.98 6.59 -24.37
CA PHE A 270 -15.70 7.70 -25.00
C PHE A 270 -16.26 7.25 -26.35
N PRO A 271 -17.57 6.97 -26.46
CA PRO A 271 -18.18 6.63 -27.74
C PRO A 271 -18.19 7.84 -28.69
N PHE A 272 -18.29 7.57 -29.99
CA PHE A 272 -18.50 8.58 -31.03
C PHE A 272 -19.88 9.24 -30.91
#